data_AF-A6WVI1-F1
#
_entry.id   AF-A6WVI1-F1
#
_cell.length_a   1.000
_cell.length_b   1.000
_cell.length_c   1.000
_cell.angle_alpha   90.00
_cell.angle_beta   90.00
_cell.angle_gamma   90.00
#
_symmetry.space_group_name_H-M   'P 1'
#
loop_
_entity.id
_entity.type
_entity.pdbx_description
1 polymer ?
#
loop_
_entity_poly.entity_id
_entity_poly.type
_entity_poly.pdbx_seq_one_letter_code
_entity_poly.pdbx_strand_id
1 'polypeptide(L)'
;MDYTGRKFHRYTVLKSAGYQGKSPMLLCRCDCGTERLVQKGNLIRGRSRSCGCLQREELVARNIKHGLAPRGKKSSEFIAWRSMMQRCVNPKNHNFPNYGARGITVCAQWSENYANFLEDMGPKPSHVHSLERIDNNGNYEPGNCKWALPREQNRNRRNVLTILVEGNHVTLKEACDYYGAYYPTVRRRIYKGITIEEAIGTPIRGRIHKRKSR
;
A
#
# COMPACT_ATOMS: atom_id res chain seq x y z
N MET A 1 -26.53 -33.55 15.11
CA MET A 1 -27.27 -32.76 14.10
C MET A 1 -26.26 -32.09 13.20
N ASP A 2 -26.29 -32.40 11.90
CA ASP A 2 -25.42 -31.80 10.88
C ASP A 2 -25.95 -30.40 10.50
N TYR A 3 -25.02 -29.46 10.32
CA TYR A 3 -25.30 -28.07 9.98
C TYR A 3 -24.86 -27.73 8.56
N THR A 4 -24.21 -28.65 7.86
CA THR A 4 -23.72 -28.47 6.49
C THR A 4 -24.83 -27.95 5.56
N GLY A 5 -24.51 -26.93 4.76
CA GLY A 5 -25.44 -26.25 3.86
C GLY A 5 -26.37 -25.23 4.52
N ARG A 6 -26.48 -25.20 5.86
CA ARG A 6 -27.33 -24.21 6.53
C ARG A 6 -26.71 -22.82 6.51
N LYS A 7 -27.55 -21.81 6.23
CA LYS A 7 -27.19 -20.41 6.23
C LYS A 7 -27.61 -19.72 7.54
N PHE A 8 -26.71 -18.94 8.11
CA PHE A 8 -26.88 -18.13 9.31
C PHE A 8 -26.37 -16.72 9.00
N HIS A 9 -27.27 -15.74 8.93
CA HIS A 9 -26.92 -14.40 8.47
C HIS A 9 -26.18 -14.49 7.12
N ARG A 10 -24.91 -14.09 7.05
CA ARG A 10 -24.08 -14.17 5.84
C ARG A 10 -23.20 -15.41 5.77
N TYR A 11 -23.23 -16.30 6.75
CA TYR A 11 -22.40 -17.51 6.76
C TYR A 11 -23.20 -18.72 6.30
N THR A 12 -22.64 -19.48 5.36
CA THR A 12 -23.10 -20.81 4.98
C THR A 12 -22.12 -21.84 5.53
N VAL A 13 -22.62 -22.83 6.28
CA VAL A 13 -21.76 -23.88 6.86
C VAL A 13 -21.31 -24.84 5.77
N LEU A 14 -20.00 -25.03 5.63
CA LEU A 14 -19.39 -25.95 4.68
C LEU A 14 -19.17 -27.34 5.29
N LYS A 15 -18.62 -27.41 6.50
CA LYS A 15 -18.37 -28.67 7.22
C LYS A 15 -18.06 -28.46 8.70
N SER A 16 -18.16 -29.53 9.47
CA SER A 16 -17.62 -29.57 10.84
C SER A 16 -16.09 -29.54 10.82
N ALA A 17 -15.48 -28.78 11.74
CA ALA A 17 -14.04 -28.50 11.75
C ALA A 17 -13.43 -28.69 13.15
N GLY A 18 -13.80 -29.76 13.83
CA GLY A 18 -13.25 -30.12 15.14
C GLY A 18 -13.72 -29.19 16.27
N TYR A 19 -12.85 -29.04 17.28
CA TYR A 19 -13.15 -28.32 18.51
C TYR A 19 -12.04 -27.32 18.84
N GLN A 20 -12.43 -26.16 19.37
CA GLN A 20 -11.53 -25.22 20.03
C GLN A 20 -11.83 -25.23 21.53
N GLY A 21 -10.98 -25.91 22.31
CA GLY A 21 -11.30 -26.28 23.69
C GLY A 21 -12.56 -27.15 23.73
N LYS A 22 -13.57 -26.74 24.50
CA LYS A 22 -14.87 -27.43 24.58
C LYS A 22 -15.88 -26.97 23.51
N SER A 23 -15.51 -26.02 22.65
CA SER A 23 -16.43 -25.41 21.69
C SER A 23 -16.33 -26.06 20.31
N PRO A 24 -17.41 -26.63 19.76
CA PRO A 24 -17.40 -27.17 18.40
C PRO A 24 -17.25 -26.05 17.36
N MET A 25 -16.39 -26.27 16.38
CA MET A 25 -16.06 -25.35 15.30
C MET A 25 -16.67 -25.81 13.98
N LEU A 26 -17.14 -24.85 13.19
CA LEU A 26 -17.67 -25.05 11.85
C LEU A 26 -16.85 -24.23 10.86
N LEU A 27 -16.44 -24.84 9.75
CA LEU A 27 -15.93 -24.09 8.61
C LEU A 27 -17.12 -23.49 7.87
N CYS A 28 -17.14 -22.17 7.73
CA CYS A 28 -18.22 -21.44 7.10
C CYS A 28 -17.69 -20.55 5.98
N ARG A 29 -18.43 -20.45 4.88
CA ARG A 29 -18.20 -19.47 3.81
C ARG A 29 -19.13 -18.29 3.98
N CYS A 30 -18.59 -17.10 4.02
CA CYS A 30 -19.39 -15.88 4.06
C CYS A 30 -19.87 -15.49 2.67
N ASP A 31 -20.98 -14.75 2.55
CA ASP A 31 -21.45 -14.16 1.29
C ASP A 31 -20.38 -13.30 0.59
N CYS A 32 -19.42 -12.74 1.35
CA CYS A 32 -18.23 -12.05 0.83
C CYS A 32 -17.20 -12.97 0.13
N GLY A 33 -17.44 -14.29 0.09
CA GLY A 33 -16.52 -15.31 -0.41
C GLY A 33 -15.49 -15.79 0.61
N THR A 34 -15.20 -15.04 1.68
CA THR A 34 -14.22 -15.43 2.69
C THR A 34 -14.69 -16.62 3.54
N GLU A 35 -13.82 -17.60 3.72
CA GLU A 35 -14.03 -18.72 4.62
C GLU A 35 -13.44 -18.48 6.01
N ARG A 36 -14.14 -18.91 7.07
CA ARG A 36 -13.67 -18.82 8.46
C ARG A 36 -14.11 -20.00 9.29
N LEU A 37 -13.28 -20.34 10.28
CA LEU A 37 -13.68 -21.20 11.39
C LEU A 37 -14.50 -20.38 12.39
N VAL A 38 -15.74 -20.80 12.63
CA VAL A 38 -16.69 -20.12 13.50
C VAL A 38 -17.17 -21.09 14.57
N GLN A 39 -17.18 -20.63 15.82
CA GLN A 39 -17.77 -21.41 16.91
C GLN A 39 -19.27 -21.61 16.65
N LYS A 40 -19.72 -22.87 16.66
CA LYS A 40 -21.13 -23.25 16.43
C LYS A 40 -22.09 -22.46 17.32
N GLY A 41 -21.76 -22.29 18.60
CA GLY A 41 -22.58 -21.54 19.55
C GLY A 41 -22.76 -20.07 19.18
N ASN A 42 -21.71 -19.43 18.65
CA ASN A 42 -21.77 -18.03 18.23
C ASN A 42 -22.51 -17.86 16.90
N LEU A 43 -22.41 -18.84 16.00
CA LEU A 43 -23.14 -18.87 14.74
C LEU A 43 -24.66 -18.96 14.99
N ILE A 44 -25.08 -19.91 15.83
CA ILE A 44 -26.50 -20.15 16.14
C ILE A 44 -27.11 -18.96 16.91
N ARG A 45 -26.39 -18.40 17.88
CA ARG A 45 -26.85 -17.25 18.68
C ARG A 45 -26.74 -15.90 17.96
N GLY A 46 -26.33 -15.88 16.69
CA GLY A 46 -26.19 -14.65 15.90
C GLY A 46 -25.06 -13.72 16.34
N ARG A 47 -24.10 -14.18 17.16
CA ARG A 47 -22.92 -13.40 17.55
C ARG A 47 -21.89 -13.32 16.42
N SER A 48 -21.86 -14.32 15.53
CA SER A 48 -21.01 -14.34 14.34
C SER A 48 -21.88 -14.20 13.08
N ARG A 49 -22.07 -12.95 12.64
CA ARG A 49 -23.00 -12.60 11.55
C ARG A 49 -22.35 -12.62 10.16
N SER A 50 -21.05 -12.39 10.08
CA SER A 50 -20.28 -12.33 8.81
C SER A 50 -18.77 -12.50 9.02
N CYS A 51 -18.01 -12.50 7.92
CA CYS A 51 -16.55 -12.41 7.88
C CYS A 51 -16.00 -11.07 8.42
N GLY A 52 -16.86 -10.18 8.91
CA GLY A 52 -16.53 -8.77 9.18
C GLY A 52 -16.91 -7.85 8.01
N CYS A 53 -17.29 -8.39 6.84
CA CYS A 53 -17.78 -7.60 5.71
C CYS A 53 -19.03 -6.80 6.06
N LEU A 54 -19.97 -7.38 6.81
CA LEU A 54 -21.19 -6.68 7.21
C LEU A 54 -20.86 -5.43 8.02
N GLN A 55 -19.88 -5.53 8.93
CA GLN A 55 -19.47 -4.39 9.74
C GLN A 55 -18.71 -3.36 8.89
N ARG A 56 -17.88 -3.79 7.93
CA ARG A 56 -17.24 -2.89 6.94
C ARG A 56 -18.28 -2.14 6.11
N GLU A 57 -19.29 -2.83 5.59
CA GLU A 57 -20.37 -2.21 4.81
C GLU A 57 -21.21 -1.25 5.64
N GLU A 58 -21.58 -1.63 6.87
CA GLU A 58 -22.27 -0.74 7.80
C GLU A 58 -21.42 0.49 8.17
N LEU A 59 -20.10 0.32 8.25
CA LEU A 59 -19.13 1.39 8.47
C LEU A 59 -18.95 2.27 7.23
N VAL A 60 -19.03 1.71 6.02
CA VAL A 60 -19.04 2.47 4.75
C VAL A 60 -20.32 3.28 4.62
N ALA A 61 -21.45 2.70 4.98
CA ALA A 61 -22.74 3.39 4.99
C ALA A 61 -22.82 4.51 6.03
N ARG A 62 -22.01 4.44 7.09
CA ARG A 62 -21.89 5.49 8.11
C ARG A 62 -20.75 6.43 7.76
N ASN A 63 -21.04 7.70 7.49
CA ASN A 63 -20.01 8.71 7.26
C ASN A 63 -19.05 8.83 8.46
N ILE A 64 -17.87 8.18 8.41
CA ILE A 64 -16.95 8.12 9.54
C ILE A 64 -16.15 9.43 9.63
N LYS A 65 -16.71 10.41 10.35
CA LYS A 65 -16.13 11.75 10.54
C LYS A 65 -14.70 11.74 11.11
N HIS A 66 -14.28 10.66 11.80
CA HIS A 66 -12.99 10.56 12.52
C HIS A 66 -12.20 9.24 12.32
N GLY A 67 -12.56 8.38 11.37
CA GLY A 67 -11.99 7.04 11.26
C GLY A 67 -12.41 6.09 12.41
N LEU A 68 -12.04 4.81 12.33
CA LEU A 68 -12.46 3.73 13.27
C LEU A 68 -11.92 3.87 14.70
N ALA A 69 -11.37 5.02 15.08
CA ALA A 69 -10.70 5.20 16.36
C ALA A 69 -11.71 5.37 17.52
N PRO A 70 -11.50 4.69 18.67
CA PRO A 70 -12.31 4.92 19.86
C PRO A 70 -12.14 6.34 20.43
N ARG A 71 -13.22 6.92 20.97
CA ARG A 71 -13.22 8.14 21.82
C ARG A 71 -12.58 9.38 21.19
N GLY A 72 -13.13 9.87 20.07
CA GLY A 72 -12.84 11.21 19.53
C GLY A 72 -11.43 11.42 18.97
N LYS A 73 -10.57 10.40 19.01
CA LYS A 73 -9.27 10.40 18.33
C LYS A 73 -9.48 10.08 16.84
N LYS A 74 -8.55 10.53 16.00
CA LYS A 74 -8.53 10.17 14.57
C LYS A 74 -7.72 8.89 14.38
N SER A 75 -8.19 7.94 13.56
CA SER A 75 -7.38 6.77 13.22
C SER A 75 -6.18 7.15 12.35
N SER A 76 -5.14 6.33 12.38
CA SER A 76 -3.91 6.60 11.62
C SER A 76 -4.14 6.64 10.10
N GLU A 77 -5.09 5.82 9.64
CA GLU A 77 -5.58 5.71 8.27
C GLU A 77 -6.36 6.96 7.88
N PHE A 78 -7.24 7.46 8.76
CA PHE A 78 -7.97 8.71 8.53
C PHE A 78 -7.03 9.91 8.44
N ILE A 79 -5.97 9.94 9.26
CA ILE A 79 -4.93 10.97 9.19
C ILE A 79 -4.19 10.89 7.84
N ALA A 80 -3.86 9.68 7.37
CA ALA A 80 -3.20 9.48 6.08
C ALA A 80 -4.08 9.93 4.91
N TRP A 81 -5.35 9.48 4.87
CA TRP A 81 -6.34 9.90 3.87
C TRP A 81 -6.55 11.41 3.85
N ARG A 82 -6.76 12.02 5.02
CA ARG A 82 -6.92 13.48 5.14
C ARG A 82 -5.67 14.21 4.66
N SER A 83 -4.49 13.70 4.97
CA SER A 83 -3.23 14.30 4.52
C SER A 83 -3.08 14.20 3.00
N MET A 84 -3.43 13.06 2.41
CA MET A 84 -3.50 12.89 0.95
C MET A 84 -4.41 13.92 0.30
N MET A 85 -5.65 14.06 0.80
CA MET A 85 -6.61 15.05 0.31
C MET A 85 -6.08 16.48 0.40
N GLN A 86 -5.45 16.83 1.53
CA GLN A 86 -4.86 18.15 1.72
C GLN A 86 -3.71 18.45 0.74
N ARG A 87 -2.90 17.46 0.37
CA ARG A 87 -1.83 17.65 -0.62
C ARG A 87 -2.37 17.86 -2.04
N CYS A 88 -3.47 17.20 -2.40
CA CYS A 88 -4.00 17.24 -3.77
C CYS A 88 -4.99 18.38 -4.02
N VAL A 89 -5.78 18.76 -3.00
CA VAL A 89 -6.95 19.65 -3.20
C VAL A 89 -6.77 21.02 -2.57
N ASN A 90 -5.94 21.18 -1.53
CA ASN A 90 -5.81 22.45 -0.79
C ASN A 90 -4.58 23.26 -1.26
N PRO A 91 -4.75 24.38 -2.00
CA PRO A 91 -3.63 25.21 -2.46
C PRO A 91 -2.81 25.84 -1.35
N LYS A 92 -3.37 25.97 -0.13
CA LYS A 92 -2.67 26.51 1.04
C LYS A 92 -1.74 25.48 1.70
N ASN A 93 -1.80 24.22 1.31
CA ASN A 93 -0.90 23.21 1.84
C ASN A 93 0.52 23.40 1.27
N HIS A 94 1.55 23.40 2.12
CA HIS A 94 2.95 23.57 1.69
C HIS A 94 3.42 22.52 0.66
N ASN A 95 2.81 21.34 0.64
CA ASN A 95 3.11 20.31 -0.35
C ASN A 95 2.29 20.43 -1.64
N PHE A 96 1.24 21.25 -1.70
CA PHE A 96 0.38 21.35 -2.87
C PHE A 96 1.12 21.60 -4.20
N PRO A 97 2.17 22.45 -4.26
CA PRO A 97 2.97 22.62 -5.48
C PRO A 97 3.56 21.32 -6.04
N ASN A 98 3.85 20.36 -5.16
CA ASN A 98 4.41 19.06 -5.51
C ASN A 98 3.34 18.00 -5.86
N TYR A 99 2.05 18.29 -5.68
CA TYR A 99 0.96 17.34 -5.84
C TYR A 99 -0.15 17.96 -6.67
N GLY A 100 -1.13 18.63 -6.05
CA GLY A 100 -2.30 19.18 -6.75
C GLY A 100 -1.94 20.11 -7.90
N ALA A 101 -0.94 20.99 -7.73
CA ALA A 101 -0.49 21.89 -8.80
C ALA A 101 0.14 21.16 -9.99
N ARG A 102 0.57 19.90 -9.83
CA ARG A 102 1.07 19.04 -10.92
C ARG A 102 -0.03 18.25 -11.62
N GLY A 103 -1.28 18.38 -11.18
CA GLY A 103 -2.40 17.56 -11.68
C GLY A 103 -2.52 16.18 -11.02
N ILE A 104 -1.79 15.92 -9.91
CA ILE A 104 -2.00 14.68 -9.14
C ILE A 104 -3.31 14.80 -8.37
N THR A 105 -4.22 13.88 -8.64
CA THR A 105 -5.57 13.83 -8.06
C THR A 105 -5.77 12.58 -7.20
N VAL A 106 -6.93 12.52 -6.56
CA VAL A 106 -7.42 11.36 -5.82
C VAL A 106 -8.64 10.85 -6.58
N CYS A 107 -8.76 9.53 -6.78
CA CYS A 107 -9.91 8.97 -7.47
C CYS A 107 -11.23 9.33 -6.74
N ALA A 108 -12.32 9.46 -7.50
CA ALA A 108 -13.61 9.93 -6.99
C ALA A 108 -14.09 9.14 -5.76
N GLN A 109 -13.97 7.81 -5.83
CA GLN A 109 -14.37 6.91 -4.75
C GLN A 109 -13.67 7.23 -3.43
N TRP A 110 -12.38 7.55 -3.46
CA TRP A 110 -11.60 7.90 -2.28
C TRP A 110 -11.83 9.34 -1.85
N SER A 111 -11.98 10.28 -2.78
CA SER A 111 -12.18 11.70 -2.45
C SER A 111 -13.52 11.97 -1.77
N GLU A 112 -14.55 11.21 -2.11
CA GLU A 112 -15.91 11.38 -1.62
C GLU A 112 -16.17 10.60 -0.33
N ASN A 113 -15.53 9.44 -0.15
CA ASN A 113 -15.79 8.57 0.99
C ASN A 113 -14.50 7.92 1.53
N TYR A 114 -14.14 8.31 2.76
CA TYR A 114 -13.02 7.70 3.50
C TYR A 114 -13.14 6.18 3.64
N ALA A 115 -14.36 5.64 3.72
CA ALA A 115 -14.55 4.22 3.92
C ALA A 115 -14.16 3.39 2.69
N ASN A 116 -14.33 3.93 1.47
CA ASN A 116 -13.83 3.30 0.24
C ASN A 116 -12.30 3.23 0.26
N PHE A 117 -11.64 4.33 0.65
CA PHE A 117 -10.19 4.33 0.86
C PHE A 117 -9.76 3.25 1.85
N LEU A 118 -10.48 3.11 2.97
CA LEU A 118 -10.14 2.12 3.99
C LEU A 118 -10.43 0.68 3.55
N GLU A 119 -11.46 0.47 2.74
CA GLU A 119 -11.76 -0.84 2.15
C GLU A 119 -10.66 -1.29 1.19
N ASP A 120 -10.21 -0.41 0.30
CA ASP A 120 -9.18 -0.72 -0.68
C ASP A 120 -7.78 -0.85 -0.06
N MET A 121 -7.42 0.06 0.85
CA MET A 121 -6.09 0.08 1.46
C MET A 121 -5.95 -0.86 2.65
N GLY A 122 -7.06 -1.24 3.28
CA GLY A 122 -7.06 -1.98 4.53
C GLY A 122 -6.45 -1.21 5.73
N PRO A 123 -6.36 -1.86 6.90
CA PRO A 123 -5.73 -1.28 8.07
C PRO A 123 -4.24 -1.04 7.83
N LYS A 124 -3.72 0.06 8.37
CA LYS A 124 -2.30 0.38 8.29
C LYS A 124 -1.52 -0.68 9.10
N PRO A 125 -0.54 -1.40 8.50
CA PRO A 125 0.09 -2.55 9.15
C PRO A 125 0.79 -2.23 10.47
N SER A 126 1.41 -1.04 10.58
CA SER A 126 1.98 -0.55 11.83
C SER A 126 2.17 0.96 11.80
N HIS A 127 2.38 1.59 12.97
CA HIS A 127 2.50 3.05 13.09
C HIS A 127 3.61 3.69 12.22
N VAL A 128 4.66 2.94 11.87
CA VAL A 128 5.77 3.41 11.03
C VAL A 128 5.46 3.42 9.53
N HIS A 129 4.39 2.76 9.08
CA HIS A 129 4.03 2.77 7.67
C HIS A 129 3.43 4.12 7.26
N SER A 130 3.52 4.47 5.99
CA SER A 130 2.88 5.65 5.42
C SER A 130 2.27 5.34 4.07
N LEU A 131 1.25 6.10 3.70
CA LEU A 131 0.62 5.98 2.39
C LEU A 131 1.59 6.48 1.33
N GLU A 132 1.90 5.63 0.35
CA GLU A 132 2.84 5.88 -0.73
C GLU A 132 2.19 5.56 -2.08
N ARG A 133 2.53 6.33 -3.12
CA ARG A 133 2.17 5.97 -4.50
C ARG A 133 3.21 5.04 -5.10
N ILE A 134 2.78 4.03 -5.87
CA ILE A 134 3.68 3.07 -6.51
C ILE A 134 4.40 3.77 -7.68
N ASP A 135 3.63 4.37 -8.59
CA ASP A 135 4.08 5.37 -9.55
C ASP A 135 3.85 6.78 -8.98
N ASN A 136 4.95 7.50 -8.81
CA ASN A 136 4.97 8.86 -8.29
C ASN A 136 4.27 9.89 -9.17
N ASN A 137 4.17 9.62 -10.47
CA ASN A 137 3.50 10.49 -11.44
C ASN A 137 2.01 10.16 -11.59
N GLY A 138 1.59 8.95 -11.21
CA GLY A 138 0.18 8.57 -11.15
C GLY A 138 -0.59 9.21 -9.97
N ASN A 139 -1.91 8.99 -9.99
CA ASN A 139 -2.88 9.50 -9.02
C ASN A 139 -2.95 8.64 -7.75
N TYR A 140 -3.67 9.11 -6.73
CA TYR A 140 -4.04 8.26 -5.60
C TYR A 140 -5.27 7.44 -5.94
N GLU A 141 -5.08 6.12 -6.08
CA GLU A 141 -6.11 5.15 -6.40
C GLU A 141 -5.64 3.74 -5.95
N PRO A 142 -6.55 2.75 -5.83
CA PRO A 142 -6.21 1.42 -5.32
C PRO A 142 -5.05 0.75 -6.04
N GLY A 143 -4.99 0.88 -7.37
CA GLY A 143 -3.92 0.30 -8.19
C GLY A 143 -2.57 1.00 -8.10
N ASN A 144 -2.52 2.22 -7.54
CA ASN A 144 -1.32 3.04 -7.49
C ASN A 144 -0.91 3.41 -6.06
N CYS A 145 -1.43 2.75 -5.03
CA CYS A 145 -1.14 3.11 -3.63
C CYS A 145 -0.83 1.88 -2.77
N LYS A 146 0.05 2.06 -1.81
CA LYS A 146 0.37 1.04 -0.80
C LYS A 146 0.77 1.65 0.54
N TRP A 147 0.67 0.86 1.60
CA TRP A 147 1.35 1.15 2.86
C TRP A 147 2.83 0.79 2.73
N ALA A 148 3.70 1.78 2.82
CA ALA A 148 5.14 1.59 2.67
C ALA A 148 5.90 1.90 3.96
N LEU A 149 6.98 1.18 4.20
CA LEU A 149 7.95 1.50 5.25
C LEU A 149 8.85 2.68 4.81
N PRO A 150 9.45 3.43 5.74
CA PRO A 150 10.37 4.52 5.41
C PRO A 150 11.54 4.10 4.50
N ARG A 151 12.03 2.85 4.64
CA ARG A 151 13.08 2.29 3.77
C ARG A 151 12.62 2.12 2.32
N GLU A 152 11.35 1.73 2.10
CA GLU A 152 10.76 1.60 0.77
C GLU A 152 10.47 2.97 0.16
N GLN A 153 10.01 3.94 0.97
CA GLN A 153 9.84 5.32 0.52
C GLN A 153 11.16 5.94 0.06
N ASN A 154 12.28 5.63 0.70
CA ASN A 154 13.59 6.13 0.28
C ASN A 154 13.99 5.65 -1.12
N ARG A 155 13.62 4.42 -1.51
CA ARG A 155 13.82 3.91 -2.88
C ARG A 155 12.88 4.57 -3.89
N ASN A 156 11.69 4.98 -3.46
CA ASN A 156 10.69 5.64 -4.29
C ASN A 156 10.80 7.18 -4.30
N ARG A 157 11.80 7.80 -3.67
CA ARG A 157 11.96 9.26 -3.73
C ARG A 157 12.24 9.70 -5.17
N ARG A 158 11.66 10.81 -5.63
CA ARG A 158 11.89 11.40 -6.98
C ARG A 158 13.36 11.58 -7.38
N ASN A 159 14.25 11.66 -6.40
CA ASN A 159 15.69 11.78 -6.63
C ASN A 159 16.40 10.44 -6.88
N VAL A 160 15.67 9.33 -6.81
CA VAL A 160 16.15 7.98 -7.08
C VAL A 160 15.68 7.60 -8.48
N LEU A 161 16.60 7.67 -9.43
CA LEU A 161 16.40 7.16 -10.78
C LEU A 161 16.23 5.63 -10.69
N THR A 162 15.05 5.12 -11.00
CA THR A 162 14.79 3.67 -11.10
C THR A 162 14.89 3.22 -12.55
N ILE A 163 15.53 2.08 -12.78
CA ILE A 163 15.79 1.48 -14.09
C ILE A 163 15.26 0.04 -14.09
N LEU A 164 14.76 -0.43 -15.23
CA LEU A 164 14.37 -1.82 -15.43
C LEU A 164 15.60 -2.66 -15.75
N VAL A 165 15.94 -3.61 -14.89
CA VAL A 165 17.02 -4.59 -15.08
C VAL A 165 16.41 -5.98 -15.01
N GLU A 166 16.49 -6.73 -16.11
CA GLU A 166 15.97 -8.12 -16.21
C GLU A 166 14.50 -8.26 -15.75
N GLY A 167 13.67 -7.26 -16.05
CA GLY A 167 12.25 -7.25 -15.68
C GLY A 167 11.94 -6.72 -14.28
N ASN A 168 12.94 -6.35 -13.48
CA ASN A 168 12.77 -5.78 -12.15
C ASN A 168 13.13 -4.29 -12.11
N HIS A 169 12.33 -3.48 -11.42
CA HIS A 169 12.68 -2.08 -11.15
C HIS A 169 13.70 -2.00 -10.00
N VAL A 170 14.89 -1.50 -10.29
CA VAL A 170 15.97 -1.30 -9.32
C VAL A 170 16.42 0.16 -9.32
N THR A 171 17.04 0.62 -8.24
CA THR A 171 17.64 1.96 -8.19
C THR A 171 18.88 2.04 -9.10
N LEU A 172 19.25 3.23 -9.58
CA LEU A 172 20.49 3.44 -10.34
C LEU A 172 21.73 2.94 -9.58
N LYS A 173 21.74 3.05 -8.26
CA LYS A 173 22.84 2.55 -7.42
C LYS A 173 22.89 1.03 -7.44
N GLU A 174 21.75 0.36 -7.26
CA GLU A 174 21.64 -1.10 -7.35
C GLU A 174 21.99 -1.61 -8.76
N ALA A 175 21.56 -0.92 -9.82
CA ALA A 175 21.98 -1.22 -11.19
C ALA A 175 23.51 -1.06 -11.35
N CYS A 176 24.09 0.02 -10.83
CA CYS A 176 25.54 0.23 -10.87
C CYS A 176 26.31 -0.87 -10.11
N ASP A 177 25.81 -1.31 -8.96
CA ASP A 177 26.43 -2.38 -8.18
C ASP A 177 26.31 -3.74 -8.90
N TYR A 178 25.16 -4.02 -9.53
CA TYR A 178 24.93 -5.23 -10.33
C TYR A 178 25.85 -5.33 -11.55
N TYR A 179 25.98 -4.24 -12.31
CA TYR A 179 26.80 -4.20 -13.53
C TYR A 179 28.28 -3.84 -13.28
N GLY A 180 28.69 -3.64 -12.02
CA GLY A 180 30.06 -3.24 -11.68
C GLY A 180 30.45 -1.85 -12.19
N ALA A 181 29.48 -0.95 -12.36
CA ALA A 181 29.68 0.40 -12.89
C ALA A 181 29.87 1.45 -11.78
N TYR A 182 30.74 2.44 -12.01
CA TYR A 182 30.97 3.50 -11.02
C TYR A 182 29.84 4.53 -11.01
N TYR A 183 29.00 4.48 -9.97
CA TYR A 183 27.78 5.28 -9.81
C TYR A 183 27.93 6.79 -10.14
N PRO A 184 28.94 7.53 -9.65
CA PRO A 184 29.09 8.95 -9.97
C PRO A 184 29.26 9.24 -11.47
N THR A 185 29.95 8.35 -12.19
CA THR A 185 30.13 8.49 -13.65
C THR A 185 28.82 8.22 -14.39
N VAL A 186 28.13 7.13 -14.05
CA VAL A 186 26.87 6.75 -14.70
C VAL A 186 25.81 7.83 -14.47
N ARG A 187 25.68 8.33 -13.23
CA ARG A 187 24.77 9.44 -12.89
C ARG A 187 25.08 10.70 -13.70
N ARG A 188 26.35 11.06 -13.88
CA ARG A 188 26.75 12.25 -14.68
C ARG A 188 26.39 12.09 -16.15
N ARG A 189 26.54 10.88 -16.71
CA ARG A 189 26.22 10.57 -18.11
C ARG A 189 24.71 10.71 -18.37
N ILE A 190 23.90 10.17 -17.48
CA ILE A 190 22.43 10.29 -17.56
C ILE A 190 21.98 11.75 -17.45
N TYR A 191 22.60 12.54 -16.56
CA TYR A 191 22.32 13.98 -16.48
C TYR A 191 22.63 14.73 -17.79
N LYS A 192 23.52 14.19 -18.62
CA LYS A 192 23.85 14.71 -19.96
C LYS A 192 22.97 14.13 -21.07
N GLY A 193 21.92 13.39 -20.73
CA GLY A 193 20.98 12.81 -21.69
C GLY A 193 21.42 11.49 -22.32
N ILE A 194 22.47 10.84 -21.80
CA ILE A 194 22.90 9.51 -22.26
C ILE A 194 21.95 8.44 -21.67
N THR A 195 21.57 7.46 -22.49
CA THR A 195 20.72 6.34 -22.04
C THR A 195 21.42 5.52 -20.96
N ILE A 196 20.66 4.79 -20.14
CA ILE A 196 21.25 4.03 -19.04
C ILE A 196 22.14 2.89 -19.55
N GLU A 197 21.73 2.22 -20.62
CA GLU A 197 22.47 1.12 -21.25
C GLU A 197 23.83 1.61 -21.74
N GLU A 198 23.86 2.77 -22.42
CA GLU A 198 25.10 3.40 -22.89
C GLU A 198 25.93 3.97 -21.74
N ALA A 199 25.27 4.55 -20.72
CA ALA A 199 25.93 5.12 -19.56
C ALA A 199 26.67 4.06 -18.71
N ILE A 200 26.12 2.84 -18.62
CA ILE A 200 26.74 1.67 -17.98
C ILE A 200 27.80 1.06 -18.89
N GLY A 201 27.50 0.86 -20.18
CA GLY A 201 28.37 0.18 -21.14
C GLY A 201 29.65 0.93 -21.53
N THR A 202 29.70 2.25 -21.33
CA THR A 202 30.87 3.06 -21.73
C THR A 202 32.04 2.93 -20.72
N PRO A 203 33.21 2.38 -21.10
CA PRO A 203 34.36 2.25 -20.20
C PRO A 203 34.85 3.62 -19.69
N ILE A 204 35.36 3.65 -18.45
CA ILE A 204 35.97 4.86 -17.89
C ILE A 204 37.40 4.94 -18.45
N ARG A 205 37.69 5.91 -19.32
CA ARG A 205 39.07 6.21 -19.71
C ARG A 205 39.86 6.61 -18.45
N GLY A 206 40.82 5.77 -18.06
CA GLY A 206 41.57 5.93 -16.82
C GLY A 206 42.30 7.27 -16.75
N ARG A 207 42.18 7.97 -15.61
CA ARG A 207 43.11 9.04 -15.26
C ARG A 207 44.44 8.39 -14.86
N ILE A 208 45.45 8.47 -15.72
CA ILE A 208 46.84 8.22 -15.35
C ILE A 208 47.19 9.19 -14.22
N HIS A 209 47.31 8.69 -12.98
CA HIS A 209 47.86 9.47 -11.88
C HIS A 209 49.37 9.56 -12.07
N LYS A 210 49.86 10.73 -12.50
CA LYS A 210 51.30 11.04 -12.40
C LYS A 210 51.66 11.06 -10.90
N ARG A 211 52.43 10.08 -10.42
CA ARG A 211 53.07 10.14 -9.10
C ARG A 211 53.95 11.39 -9.07
N LYS A 212 53.69 12.32 -8.16
CA LYS A 212 54.66 13.40 -7.86
C LYS A 212 55.82 12.75 -7.10
N SER A 213 57.00 12.78 -7.71
CA SER A 213 58.28 12.52 -7.05
C SER A 213 58.60 13.67 -6.10
N ARG A 214 58.81 13.34 -4.82
CA ARG A 214 59.69 14.05 -3.91
C ARG A 214 60.44 13.00 -3.11
#